data_AF-A0A0D6M3B8-F1
#
_entry.id   AF-A0A0D6M3B8-F1
#
_cell.length_a   1.000
_cell.length_b   1.000
_cell.length_c   1.000
_cell.angle_alpha   90.00
_cell.angle_beta   90.00
_cell.angle_gamma   90.00
#
_symmetry.space_group_name_H-M   'P 1'
#
loop_
_entity.id
_entity.type
_entity.pdbx_description
1 polymer ?
#
loop_
_entity_poly.entity_id
_entity_poly.type
_entity_poly.pdbx_seq_one_letter_code
_entity_poly.pdbx_strand_id
1 'polypeptide(L)'
;MKRQITATETSRCEFRYSSRVMRIDWGEWSLWGFQEKNKNCPFLDIWKEILLAPMIVAGLLGRVDVKATSTGSGGITALPRAVRHGTALGIAALYPKTMEPLRLAGLLTSDPRKKERSKVNQPGARAKWIWKRR
;
A
#
# COMPACT_ATOMS: atom_id res chain seq x y z
N MET A 1 25.36 -9.84 -12.08
CA MET A 1 25.07 -8.54 -11.41
C MET A 1 23.57 -8.46 -11.12
N LYS A 2 23.14 -8.52 -9.85
CA LYS A 2 21.72 -8.42 -9.49
C LYS A 2 21.31 -6.94 -9.56
N ARG A 3 20.36 -6.59 -10.43
CA ARG A 3 19.77 -5.23 -10.48
C ARG A 3 18.89 -5.06 -9.25
N GLN A 4 19.37 -4.28 -8.28
CA GLN A 4 18.61 -3.89 -7.09
C GLN A 4 17.88 -2.58 -7.41
N ILE A 5 16.56 -2.56 -7.30
CA ILE A 5 15.77 -1.33 -7.44
C ILE A 5 15.12 -1.03 -6.09
N THR A 6 15.54 0.06 -5.47
CA THR A 6 14.95 0.58 -4.23
C THR A 6 13.81 1.52 -4.60
N ALA A 7 12.57 1.03 -4.63
CA ALA A 7 11.39 1.88 -4.79
C ALA A 7 11.05 2.53 -3.44
N THR A 8 11.44 3.79 -3.25
CA THR A 8 10.98 4.61 -2.12
C THR A 8 9.72 5.36 -2.53
N GLU A 9 8.55 4.81 -2.24
CA GLU A 9 7.31 5.57 -2.37
C GLU A 9 7.19 6.54 -1.19
N THR A 10 7.46 7.81 -1.42
CA THR A 10 6.98 8.89 -0.56
C THR A 10 5.51 9.15 -0.89
N SER A 11 4.62 8.23 -0.53
CA SER A 11 3.18 8.49 -0.62
C SER A 11 2.86 9.71 0.23
N ARG A 12 2.43 10.79 -0.42
CA ARG A 12 2.18 12.11 0.20
C ARG A 12 0.88 12.10 1.01
N CYS A 13 0.54 11.00 1.69
CA CYS A 13 -0.69 10.79 2.43
C CYS A 13 -0.45 10.74 3.94
N GLU A 14 -0.22 11.91 4.58
CA GLU A 14 -0.22 12.20 6.05
C GLU A 14 0.54 11.30 7.03
N PHE A 15 0.98 10.14 6.58
CA PHE A 15 1.72 9.11 7.28
C PHE A 15 2.93 8.86 6.38
N ARG A 16 4.14 9.16 6.85
CA ARG A 16 5.37 8.79 6.15
C ARG A 16 5.42 7.26 6.10
N TYR A 17 4.84 6.65 5.09
CA TYR A 17 5.14 5.27 4.77
C TYR A 17 6.39 5.29 3.92
N SER A 18 7.55 5.32 4.56
CA SER A 18 8.76 4.90 3.87
C SER A 18 8.67 3.38 3.76
N SER A 19 8.23 2.87 2.61
CA SER A 19 8.49 1.48 2.24
C SER A 19 10.00 1.35 2.01
N ARG A 20 10.77 1.36 3.09
CA ARG A 20 12.22 1.24 2.99
C ARG A 20 12.50 -0.23 2.67
N VAL A 21 13.12 -0.46 1.52
CA VAL A 21 13.60 -1.76 1.03
C VAL A 21 12.48 -2.66 0.50
N MET A 22 12.22 -2.59 -0.81
CA MET A 22 11.81 -3.78 -1.57
C MET A 22 13.08 -4.53 -1.94
N ARG A 23 13.35 -5.63 -1.25
CA ARG A 23 14.39 -6.58 -1.62
C ARG A 23 13.70 -7.71 -2.39
N ILE A 24 14.06 -7.84 -3.66
CA ILE A 24 13.67 -8.97 -4.50
C ILE A 24 14.89 -9.88 -4.51
N ASP A 25 14.99 -10.72 -3.49
CA ASP A 25 16.06 -11.70 -3.36
C ASP A 25 15.58 -13.03 -3.97
N TRP A 26 16.22 -13.48 -5.05
CA TRP A 26 16.19 -14.89 -5.42
C TRP A 26 17.21 -15.63 -4.55
N GLY A 27 16.72 -16.52 -3.68
CA GLY A 27 17.53 -17.45 -2.89
C GLY A 27 17.30 -17.38 -1.39
N GLU A 28 16.91 -18.54 -0.84
CA GLU A 28 16.89 -18.99 0.56
C GLU A 28 16.16 -18.14 1.62
N TRP A 29 15.03 -18.71 2.04
CA TRP A 29 14.23 -18.33 3.20
C TRP A 29 15.08 -18.33 4.47
N SER A 30 15.35 -17.14 5.01
CA SER A 30 15.79 -16.99 6.39
C SER A 30 14.90 -15.99 7.15
N LEU A 31 14.23 -16.57 8.15
CA LEU A 31 13.42 -15.95 9.19
C LEU A 31 14.01 -14.66 9.73
N TRP A 32 13.34 -13.52 9.50
CA TRP A 32 13.42 -12.37 10.38
C TRP A 32 12.09 -11.61 10.41
N GLY A 33 11.31 -11.84 11.48
CA GLY A 33 10.65 -10.76 12.23
C GLY A 33 9.35 -10.15 11.71
N PHE A 34 8.58 -10.82 10.85
CA PHE A 34 7.20 -10.43 10.54
C PHE A 34 6.23 -11.62 10.70
N GLN A 35 6.58 -12.57 11.55
CA GLN A 35 5.71 -13.66 11.93
C GLN A 35 5.12 -13.31 13.31
N GLU A 36 3.79 -13.40 13.40
CA GLU A 36 2.99 -13.65 14.62
C GLU A 36 2.17 -12.52 15.29
N LYS A 37 2.25 -11.23 14.96
CA LYS A 37 1.45 -10.23 15.71
C LYS A 37 -0.01 -10.04 15.26
N ASN A 38 -0.43 -10.62 14.14
CA ASN A 38 -1.75 -10.35 13.53
C ASN A 38 -2.59 -11.61 13.27
N LYS A 39 -2.48 -12.65 14.12
CA LYS A 39 -3.28 -13.89 13.95
C LYS A 39 -4.78 -13.71 14.25
N ASN A 40 -5.19 -12.62 14.91
CA ASN A 40 -6.59 -12.37 15.32
C ASN A 40 -7.21 -11.09 14.69
N CYS A 41 -6.93 -10.78 13.42
CA CYS A 41 -7.68 -9.74 12.70
C CYS A 41 -8.78 -10.40 11.85
N PRO A 42 -10.08 -10.10 12.04
CA PRO A 42 -11.16 -10.70 11.24
C PRO A 42 -11.13 -10.29 9.76
N PHE A 43 -10.28 -9.33 9.37
CA PHE A 43 -10.17 -8.78 8.01
C PHE A 43 -8.98 -9.36 7.22
N LEU A 44 -8.25 -10.33 7.76
CA LEU A 44 -6.97 -10.79 7.22
C LEU A 44 -7.07 -11.22 5.74
N ASP A 45 -8.17 -11.84 5.33
CA ASP A 45 -8.33 -12.34 3.96
C ASP A 45 -8.42 -11.22 2.93
N ILE A 46 -9.11 -10.13 3.25
CA ILE A 46 -9.23 -8.97 2.35
C ILE A 46 -7.86 -8.28 2.20
N TRP A 47 -7.00 -8.30 3.23
CA TRP A 47 -5.64 -7.78 3.10
C TRP A 47 -4.76 -8.65 2.19
N LYS A 48 -4.90 -9.98 2.23
CA LYS A 48 -4.17 -10.89 1.34
C LYS A 48 -4.52 -10.62 -0.12
N GLU A 49 -5.81 -10.48 -0.43
CA GLU A 49 -6.29 -10.17 -1.79
C GLU A 49 -5.68 -8.87 -2.34
N ILE A 50 -5.68 -7.81 -1.51
CA ILE A 50 -5.11 -6.50 -1.87
C ILE A 50 -3.62 -6.61 -2.18
N LEU A 51 -2.87 -7.41 -1.41
CA LEU A 51 -1.42 -7.59 -1.58
C LEU A 51 -1.08 -8.42 -2.82
N LEU A 52 -1.89 -9.42 -3.15
CA LEU A 52 -1.68 -10.32 -4.29
C LEU A 52 -2.07 -9.68 -5.64
N ALA A 53 -3.00 -8.71 -5.64
CA ALA A 53 -3.51 -8.05 -6.84
C ALA A 53 -2.44 -7.64 -7.88
N PRO A 54 -1.34 -6.93 -7.54
CA PRO A 54 -0.33 -6.53 -8.53
C PRO A 54 0.43 -7.71 -9.14
N MET A 55 0.60 -8.81 -8.39
CA MET A 55 1.28 -10.01 -8.88
C MET A 55 0.40 -10.79 -9.85
N ILE A 56 -0.91 -10.85 -9.56
CA ILE A 56 -1.91 -11.50 -10.42
C ILE A 56 -2.02 -10.75 -11.75
N VAL A 57 -2.18 -9.42 -11.70
CA VAL A 57 -2.31 -8.58 -12.91
C VAL A 57 -1.05 -8.63 -13.78
N ALA A 58 0.13 -8.69 -13.17
CA ALA A 58 1.39 -8.80 -13.90
C ALA A 58 1.70 -10.23 -14.41
N GLY A 59 0.97 -11.26 -13.96
CA GLY A 59 1.27 -12.65 -14.28
C GLY A 59 2.61 -13.16 -13.70
N LEU A 60 3.09 -12.53 -12.63
CA LEU A 60 4.41 -12.80 -12.02
C LEU A 60 4.30 -13.56 -10.70
N LEU A 61 3.19 -14.26 -10.49
CA LEU A 61 2.93 -15.00 -9.27
C LEU A 61 4.01 -16.09 -9.08
N GLY A 62 4.66 -16.11 -7.92
CA GLY A 62 5.76 -17.02 -7.60
C GLY A 62 7.12 -16.69 -8.21
N ARG A 63 7.25 -15.58 -8.96
CA ARG A 63 8.53 -15.12 -9.53
C ARG A 63 9.15 -13.94 -8.81
N VAL A 64 8.38 -13.25 -7.97
CA VAL A 64 8.83 -12.03 -7.29
C VAL A 64 8.53 -12.18 -5.81
N ASP A 65 9.58 -12.00 -5.01
CA ASP A 65 9.47 -11.91 -3.55
C ASP A 65 9.37 -10.45 -3.12
N VAL A 66 8.37 -10.15 -2.29
CA VAL A 66 8.09 -8.80 -1.81
C VAL A 66 8.30 -8.74 -0.31
N LYS A 67 9.38 -8.08 0.11
CA LYS A 67 9.60 -7.70 1.51
C LYS A 67 9.28 -6.21 1.65
N ALA A 68 8.42 -5.84 2.59
CA ALA A 68 8.07 -4.46 2.88
C ALA A 68 8.31 -4.17 4.36
N THR A 69 8.99 -3.08 4.67
CA THR A 69 9.04 -2.52 6.03
C THR A 69 8.28 -1.21 6.06
N SER A 70 7.35 -1.07 7.01
CA SER A 70 6.56 0.14 7.19
C SER A 70 6.93 0.79 8.52
N THR A 71 7.49 1.99 8.45
CA THR A 71 7.81 2.79 9.64
C THR A 71 6.87 3.99 9.66
N GLY A 72 5.71 3.89 10.30
CA GLY A 72 4.73 4.98 10.36
C GLY A 72 3.53 4.69 11.27
N SER A 73 2.97 5.74 11.87
CA SER A 73 1.86 5.68 12.83
C SER A 73 0.47 5.73 12.16
N GLY A 74 0.23 4.92 11.13
CA GLY A 74 -1.08 4.88 10.48
C GLY A 74 -1.90 3.65 10.85
N GLY A 75 -3.20 3.69 10.52
CA GLY A 75 -4.14 2.63 10.86
C GLY A 75 -3.88 1.33 10.10
N ILE A 76 -4.17 0.19 10.74
CA ILE A 76 -3.87 -1.16 10.23
C ILE A 76 -4.49 -1.39 8.83
N THR A 77 -5.63 -0.75 8.55
CA THR A 77 -6.36 -0.83 7.28
C THR A 77 -5.66 -0.13 6.10
N ALA A 78 -4.78 0.84 6.35
CA ALA A 78 -4.10 1.61 5.31
C ALA A 78 -2.82 0.95 4.80
N LEU A 79 -2.17 0.11 5.63
CA LEU A 79 -0.92 -0.57 5.28
C LEU A 79 -1.00 -1.41 4.00
N PRO A 80 -1.96 -2.34 3.82
CA PRO A 80 -1.98 -3.21 2.65
C PRO A 80 -2.17 -2.41 1.34
N ARG A 81 -2.91 -1.30 1.39
CA ARG A 81 -3.11 -0.42 0.23
C ARG A 81 -1.82 0.33 -0.15
N ALA A 82 -1.04 0.75 0.84
CA ALA A 82 0.26 1.37 0.62
C ALA A 82 1.27 0.36 0.06
N VAL A 83 1.34 -0.85 0.64
CA VAL A 83 2.24 -1.91 0.15
C VAL A 83 1.88 -2.32 -1.27
N ARG A 84 0.58 -2.48 -1.58
CA ARG A 84 0.09 -2.78 -2.94
C ARG A 84 0.61 -1.78 -3.98
N HIS A 85 0.55 -0.49 -3.66
CA HIS A 85 0.99 0.58 -4.57
C HIS A 85 2.51 0.49 -4.81
N GLY A 86 3.29 0.37 -3.72
CA GLY A 86 4.73 0.16 -3.78
C GLY A 86 5.14 -1.03 -4.63
N THR A 87 4.40 -2.15 -4.51
CA THR A 87 4.69 -3.36 -5.27
C THR A 87 4.40 -3.15 -6.75
N ALA A 88 3.32 -2.44 -7.10
CA ALA A 88 3.00 -2.10 -8.48
C ALA A 88 4.06 -1.20 -9.12
N LEU A 89 4.56 -0.18 -8.40
CA LEU A 89 5.65 0.66 -8.91
C LEU A 89 6.96 -0.12 -9.06
N GLY A 90 7.28 -0.98 -8.10
CA GLY A 90 8.46 -1.86 -8.18
C GLY A 90 8.40 -2.79 -9.40
N ILE A 91 7.26 -3.43 -9.65
CA ILE A 91 7.05 -4.30 -10.82
C ILE A 91 7.14 -3.51 -12.13
N ALA A 92 6.53 -2.33 -12.19
CA ALA A 92 6.58 -1.48 -13.38
C ALA A 92 8.02 -1.04 -13.72
N ALA A 93 8.85 -0.76 -12.70
CA ALA A 93 10.25 -0.40 -12.88
C ALA A 93 11.12 -1.58 -13.36
N LEU A 94 10.79 -2.81 -12.96
CA LEU A 94 11.54 -4.02 -13.33
C LEU A 94 11.16 -4.54 -14.72
N TYR A 95 9.86 -4.53 -15.01
CA TYR A 95 9.29 -5.07 -16.23
C TYR A 95 8.46 -3.99 -16.93
N PRO A 96 9.03 -3.23 -17.88
CA PRO A 96 8.30 -2.14 -18.53
C PRO A 96 7.08 -2.65 -19.33
N LYS A 97 7.09 -3.92 -19.77
CA LYS A 97 5.97 -4.56 -20.48
C LYS A 97 4.71 -4.70 -19.64
N THR A 98 4.81 -4.70 -18.31
CA THR A 98 3.66 -4.84 -17.40
C THR A 98 3.03 -3.50 -17.03
N MET A 99 3.54 -2.37 -17.55
CA MET A 99 2.97 -1.05 -17.26
C MET A 99 1.55 -0.88 -17.80
N GLU A 100 1.27 -1.34 -19.02
CA GLU A 100 -0.06 -1.25 -19.64
C GLU A 100 -1.15 -1.95 -18.80
N PRO A 101 -1.01 -3.25 -18.41
CA PRO A 101 -2.02 -3.93 -17.60
C PRO A 101 -2.15 -3.33 -16.19
N LEU A 102 -1.04 -2.89 -15.58
CA LEU A 102 -1.07 -2.25 -14.26
C LEU A 102 -1.76 -0.87 -14.29
N ARG A 103 -1.62 -0.13 -15.40
CA ARG A 103 -2.31 1.15 -15.63
C ARG A 103 -3.80 0.94 -15.81
N LEU A 104 -4.19 -0.04 -16.62
CA LEU A 104 -5.60 -0.39 -16.85
C LEU A 104 -6.29 -0.86 -15.56
N ALA A 105 -5.58 -1.63 -14.72
CA ALA A 105 -6.06 -2.06 -13.41
C ALA A 105 -6.09 -0.93 -12.35
N GLY A 106 -5.58 0.27 -12.66
CA GLY A 106 -5.56 1.41 -11.75
C GLY A 106 -4.60 1.27 -10.56
N LEU A 107 -3.63 0.34 -10.63
CA LEU A 107 -2.72 0.05 -9.50
C LEU A 107 -1.58 1.07 -9.37
N LEU A 108 -1.24 1.76 -10.47
CA LEU A 108 -0.24 2.81 -10.52
C LEU A 108 -0.76 4.17 -10.02
N THR A 109 -2.06 4.30 -9.76
CA THR A 109 -2.64 5.56 -9.30
C THR A 109 -2.60 5.64 -7.77
N SER A 110 -1.97 6.68 -7.23
CA SER A 110 -1.96 6.94 -5.79
C SER A 110 -3.33 7.42 -5.31
N ASP A 111 -3.77 7.00 -4.12
CA ASP A 111 -5.02 7.51 -3.52
C ASP A 111 -4.79 8.92 -2.95
N PRO A 112 -5.42 9.98 -3.50
CA PRO A 112 -5.25 11.34 -3.02
C PRO A 112 -6.05 11.65 -1.75
N ARG A 113 -6.94 10.74 -1.31
CA ARG A 113 -7.86 10.99 -0.20
C ARG A 113 -7.10 11.19 1.11
N LYS A 114 -7.43 12.28 1.79
CA LYS A 114 -6.93 12.62 3.12
C LYS A 114 -8.09 13.03 4.01
N LYS A 115 -7.87 13.00 5.32
CA LYS A 115 -8.85 13.52 6.27
C LYS A 115 -9.04 15.01 5.99
N GLU A 116 -10.27 15.40 5.69
CA GLU A 116 -10.60 16.81 5.54
C GLU A 116 -10.43 17.53 6.88
N ARG A 117 -9.97 18.79 6.83
CA ARG A 117 -9.87 19.62 8.03
C ARG A 117 -11.25 19.83 8.67
N SER A 118 -11.30 19.98 9.99
CA SER A 118 -12.49 20.50 10.67
C SER A 118 -12.62 22.00 10.40
N LYS A 119 -13.83 22.45 10.04
CA LYS A 119 -14.13 23.89 9.87
C LYS A 119 -14.59 24.46 11.22
N VAL A 120 -14.22 25.72 11.49
CA VAL A 120 -14.75 26.45 12.65
C VAL A 120 -16.28 26.57 12.56
N ASN A 121 -16.96 26.55 13.69
CA ASN A 121 -18.43 26.56 13.80
C ASN A 121 -19.13 25.32 13.19
N GLN A 122 -18.42 24.22 12.94
CA GLN A 122 -18.99 22.95 12.51
C GLN A 122 -18.50 21.81 13.41
N PRO A 123 -19.36 20.84 13.79
CA PRO A 123 -18.97 19.71 14.63
C PRO A 123 -18.05 18.71 13.90
N GLY A 124 -17.95 18.78 12.57
CA GLY A 124 -17.06 17.94 11.77
C GLY A 124 -16.66 18.63 10.46
N ALA A 125 -16.00 17.88 9.56
CA ALA A 125 -15.52 18.45 8.30
C ALA A 125 -16.64 19.03 7.40
N ARG A 126 -17.81 18.37 7.38
CA ARG A 126 -19.01 18.79 6.63
C ARG A 126 -20.31 18.69 7.43
N ALA A 127 -20.23 18.26 8.69
CA ALA A 127 -21.39 18.12 9.55
C ALA A 127 -21.91 19.51 9.92
N LYS A 128 -23.22 19.73 9.78
CA LYS A 128 -23.90 20.96 10.21
C LYS A 128 -24.72 20.66 11.45
N TRP A 129 -24.87 21.67 12.30
CA TRP A 129 -25.85 21.63 13.37
C TRP A 129 -27.26 21.55 12.78
N ILE A 130 -28.18 20.91 13.50
CA ILE A 130 -29.60 20.88 13.12
C ILE A 130 -30.12 22.32 13.19
N TRP A 131 -30.63 22.82 12.07
CA TRP A 131 -31.30 24.13 12.02
C TRP A 131 -32.71 24.02 12.60
N LYS A 132 -33.03 24.82 13.62
CA LYS A 132 -34.40 25.00 14.11
C LYS A 132 -35.02 26.21 13.39
N ARG A 133 -36.02 25.97 12.55
CA ARG A 133 -36.80 27.03 11.89
C ARG A 133 -37.70 27.71 12.93
N ARG A 134 -37.83 29.04 12.86
CA ARG A 134 -38.77 29.82 13.66
C ARG A 134 -40.13 29.89 12.97
#